data_AF-A0A843DFU8-F1
#
_entry.id   AF-A0A843DFU8-F1
#
_cell.length_a   1.000
_cell.length_b   1.000
_cell.length_c   1.000
_cell.angle_alpha   90.00
_cell.angle_beta   90.00
_cell.angle_gamma   90.00
#
_symmetry.space_group_name_H-M   'P 1'
#
loop_
_entity.id
_entity.type
_entity.pdbx_description
1 polymer ?
#
loop_
_entity_poly.entity_id
_entity_poly.type
_entity_poly.pdbx_seq_one_letter_code
_entity_poly.pdbx_strand_id
1 'polypeptide(L)'
;MSETEDFRVLDALMRDDEILFRVGIGHLLSVGYANLTEEAVSRTIEEIEADALADEEVELRMISPAYQVAILRMAAKIREVPLWTLLKYISKKVKIS
;
A
#
# COMPACT_ATOMS: atom_id res chain seq x y z
N MET A 1 1.06 18.55 -8.65
CA MET A 1 2.30 18.55 -7.84
C MET A 1 3.49 18.49 -8.77
N SER A 2 4.59 19.14 -8.41
CA SER A 2 5.84 19.01 -9.16
C SER A 2 6.46 17.63 -8.88
N GLU A 3 7.20 17.05 -9.85
CA GLU A 3 7.87 15.74 -9.68
C GLU A 3 8.73 15.67 -8.40
N THR A 4 9.25 16.81 -7.96
CA THR A 4 10.04 16.94 -6.72
C THR A 4 9.20 16.78 -5.46
N GLU A 5 7.94 17.23 -5.45
CA GLU A 5 7.03 17.07 -4.30
C GLU A 5 6.56 15.62 -4.18
N ASP A 6 6.19 15.00 -5.29
CA ASP A 6 5.80 13.58 -5.35
C ASP A 6 6.92 12.68 -4.78
N PHE A 7 8.17 12.95 -5.17
CA PHE A 7 9.33 12.20 -4.67
C PHE A 7 9.55 12.40 -3.17
N ARG A 8 9.26 13.59 -2.63
CA ARG A 8 9.34 13.85 -1.19
C ARG A 8 8.27 13.09 -0.42
N VAL A 9 7.05 12.99 -0.96
CA VAL A 9 5.97 12.19 -0.37
C VAL A 9 6.39 10.72 -0.33
N LEU A 10 6.86 10.17 -1.45
CA LEU A 10 7.34 8.78 -1.51
C LEU A 10 8.53 8.53 -0.57
N ASP A 11 9.51 9.43 -0.53
CA ASP A 11 10.65 9.34 0.40
C ASP A 11 10.21 9.46 1.87
N ALA A 12 9.12 10.16 2.19
CA ALA A 12 8.58 10.23 3.54
C ALA A 12 7.87 8.92 3.92
N LEU A 13 7.01 8.40 3.05
CA LEU A 13 6.31 7.12 3.25
C LEU A 13 7.30 5.95 3.40
N MET A 14 8.34 5.91 2.55
CA MET A 14 9.40 4.89 2.63
C MET A 14 10.20 4.97 3.94
N ARG A 15 10.42 6.19 4.47
CA ARG A 15 11.16 6.38 5.72
C ARG A 15 10.34 6.07 6.97
N ASP A 16 9.03 6.23 6.90
CA ASP A 16 8.09 5.93 7.99
C ASP A 16 8.05 4.41 8.27
N ASP A 17 7.88 3.61 7.21
CA ASP A 17 7.99 2.15 7.28
C ASP A 17 8.40 1.58 5.92
N GLU A 18 9.68 1.21 5.79
CA GLU A 18 10.24 0.72 4.53
C GLU A 18 9.61 -0.59 4.06
N ILE A 19 9.33 -1.51 5.00
CA ILE A 19 8.77 -2.82 4.66
C ILE A 19 7.34 -2.64 4.20
N LEU A 20 6.53 -1.89 4.96
CA LEU A 20 5.15 -1.63 4.60
C LEU A 20 5.06 -0.84 3.29
N PHE A 21 5.96 0.11 3.05
CA PHE A 21 6.05 0.85 1.79
C PHE A 21 6.31 -0.10 0.60
N ARG A 22 7.31 -0.99 0.70
CA ARG A 22 7.63 -1.96 -0.36
C ARG A 22 6.47 -2.92 -0.62
N VAL A 23 5.83 -3.44 0.44
CA VAL A 23 4.66 -4.32 0.33
C VAL A 23 3.47 -3.56 -0.26
N GLY A 24 3.27 -2.29 0.12
CA GLY A 24 2.25 -1.40 -0.42
C GLY A 24 2.43 -1.15 -1.92
N ILE A 25 3.67 -0.92 -2.39
CA ILE A 25 3.97 -0.87 -3.83
C ILE A 25 3.60 -2.19 -4.50
N GLY A 26 4.02 -3.33 -3.93
CA GLY A 26 3.70 -4.66 -4.47
C GLY A 26 2.19 -4.88 -4.60
N HIS A 27 1.44 -4.54 -3.56
CA HIS A 27 -0.01 -4.64 -3.54
C HIS A 27 -0.68 -3.72 -4.57
N LEU A 28 -0.24 -2.46 -4.68
CA LEU A 28 -0.72 -1.50 -5.67
C LEU A 28 -0.53 -2.01 -7.10
N LEU A 29 0.61 -2.65 -7.39
CA LEU A 29 0.91 -3.20 -8.70
C LEU A 29 0.16 -4.53 -8.98
N SER A 30 -0.09 -5.36 -7.95
CA SER A 30 -0.82 -6.62 -8.11
C SER A 30 -2.32 -6.42 -8.29
N VAL A 31 -2.94 -5.53 -7.50
CA VAL A 31 -4.38 -5.22 -7.59
C VAL A 31 -4.66 -4.29 -8.76
N GLY A 32 -3.68 -3.46 -9.12
CA GLY A 32 -3.76 -2.51 -10.23
C GLY A 32 -4.06 -1.10 -9.74
N TYR A 33 -3.27 -0.15 -10.24
CA TYR A 33 -3.32 1.27 -9.85
C TYR A 33 -4.71 1.91 -10.00
N ALA A 34 -5.49 1.51 -11.00
CA ALA A 34 -6.84 2.03 -11.22
C ALA A 34 -7.86 1.53 -10.19
N ASN A 35 -7.66 0.32 -9.64
CA ASN A 35 -8.65 -0.40 -8.84
C ASN A 35 -8.63 -0.02 -7.35
N LEU A 36 -7.59 0.66 -6.86
CA LEU A 36 -7.49 1.13 -5.47
C LEU A 36 -8.26 2.44 -5.23
N THR A 37 -9.55 2.46 -5.58
CA THR A 37 -10.44 3.59 -5.27
C THR A 37 -10.71 3.70 -3.77
N GLU A 38 -11.07 4.89 -3.28
CA GLU A 38 -11.43 5.09 -1.87
C GLU A 38 -12.57 4.16 -1.44
N GLU A 39 -13.56 3.98 -2.32
CA GLU A 39 -14.68 3.06 -2.11
C GLU A 39 -14.20 1.60 -2.00
N ALA A 40 -13.34 1.15 -2.91
CA ALA A 40 -12.80 -0.22 -2.87
C ALA A 40 -11.96 -0.45 -1.62
N VAL A 41 -11.10 0.50 -1.25
CA VAL A 41 -10.29 0.44 -0.03
C VAL A 41 -11.18 0.34 1.21
N SER A 42 -12.21 1.18 1.31
CA SER A 42 -13.12 1.19 2.45
C SER A 42 -13.87 -0.14 2.57
N ARG A 43 -14.41 -0.65 1.46
CA ARG A 43 -15.10 -1.95 1.42
C ARG A 43 -14.18 -3.10 1.82
N THR A 44 -12.94 -3.15 1.31
CA THR A 44 -12.02 -4.23 1.67
C THR A 44 -11.57 -4.15 3.13
N ILE A 45 -11.47 -2.94 3.71
CA ILE A 45 -11.21 -2.80 5.16
C ILE A 45 -12.38 -3.37 5.97
N GLU A 46 -13.62 -3.06 5.60
CA GLU A 46 -14.82 -3.61 6.25
C GLU A 46 -14.86 -5.14 6.14
N GLU A 47 -14.51 -5.71 4.99
CA GLU A 47 -14.40 -7.17 4.79
C GLU A 47 -13.33 -7.79 5.70
N ILE A 48 -12.14 -7.18 5.79
CA ILE A 48 -11.06 -7.67 6.66
C ILE A 48 -11.47 -7.63 8.14
N GLU A 49 -12.14 -6.56 8.57
CA GLU A 49 -12.61 -6.40 9.96
C GLU A 49 -13.75 -7.38 10.27
N ALA A 50 -14.68 -7.60 9.35
CA ALA A 50 -15.73 -8.60 9.48
C ALA A 50 -15.15 -10.02 9.55
N ASP A 51 -14.21 -10.35 8.67
CA ASP A 51 -13.52 -11.64 8.67
C ASP A 51 -12.69 -11.85 9.94
N ALA A 52 -12.16 -10.80 10.55
CA ALA A 52 -11.43 -10.87 11.81
C ALA A 52 -12.35 -11.12 13.01
N LEU A 53 -13.61 -10.66 12.95
CA LEU A 53 -14.61 -10.87 13.99
C LEU A 53 -15.27 -12.26 13.91
N ALA A 54 -15.36 -12.82 12.70
CA ALA A 54 -15.98 -14.11 12.45
C ALA A 54 -15.05 -15.31 12.69
N ASP A 55 -13.74 -15.08 12.75
CA ASP A 55 -12.72 -16.11 12.80
C ASP A 55 -12.17 -16.28 14.23
N GLU A 56 -12.45 -17.42 14.86
CA GLU A 56 -11.91 -17.76 16.19
C GLU A 56 -10.40 -18.08 16.15
N GLU A 57 -9.81 -18.24 14.94
CA GLU A 57 -8.41 -18.63 14.73
C GLU A 57 -7.55 -17.50 14.13
N VAL A 58 -7.77 -16.23 14.56
CA VAL A 58 -6.95 -15.08 14.12
C VAL A 58 -5.44 -15.32 14.30
N GLU A 59 -5.03 -16.13 15.30
CA GLU A 59 -3.64 -16.47 15.58
C GLU A 59 -2.96 -17.35 14.51
N LEU A 60 -3.72 -18.03 13.65
CA LEU A 60 -3.17 -18.87 12.58
C LEU A 60 -2.91 -18.11 11.27
N ARG A 61 -3.33 -16.84 11.17
CA ARG A 61 -3.11 -16.04 9.96
C ARG A 61 -1.64 -15.63 9.87
N MET A 62 -1.02 -15.87 8.71
CA MET A 62 0.35 -15.41 8.42
C MET A 62 0.49 -13.89 8.47
N ILE A 63 -0.61 -13.16 8.24
CA ILE A 63 -0.67 -11.70 8.31
C ILE A 63 -1.89 -11.30 9.14
N SER A 64 -1.65 -10.54 10.21
CA SER A 64 -2.74 -10.07 11.08
C SER A 64 -3.68 -9.12 10.32
N PRO A 65 -4.98 -9.09 10.65
CA PRO A 65 -5.95 -8.18 10.03
C PRO A 65 -5.48 -6.72 10.05
N ALA A 66 -4.92 -6.27 11.18
CA ALA A 66 -4.36 -4.92 11.32
C ALA A 66 -3.24 -4.64 10.30
N TYR A 67 -2.38 -5.62 10.03
CA TYR A 67 -1.31 -5.46 9.05
C TYR A 67 -1.84 -5.49 7.61
N GLN A 68 -2.89 -6.27 7.32
CA GLN A 68 -3.57 -6.24 6.03
C GLN A 68 -4.17 -4.85 5.74
N VAL A 69 -4.84 -4.25 6.73
CA VAL A 69 -5.36 -2.87 6.65
C VAL A 69 -4.23 -1.86 6.46
N ALA A 70 -3.10 -2.04 7.15
CA ALA A 70 -1.94 -1.16 6.99
C ALA A 70 -1.39 -1.19 5.55
N ILE A 71 -1.32 -2.38 4.93
CA ILE A 71 -0.89 -2.53 3.53
C ILE A 71 -1.83 -1.79 2.58
N LEU A 72 -3.14 -1.96 2.75
CA LEU A 72 -4.16 -1.27 1.93
C LEU A 72 -4.05 0.25 2.04
N ARG A 73 -3.91 0.76 3.26
CA ARG A 73 -3.75 2.21 3.50
C ARG A 73 -2.45 2.74 2.90
N MET A 74 -1.35 1.98 3.01
CA MET A 74 -0.09 2.36 2.39
C MET A 74 -0.20 2.39 0.86
N ALA A 75 -0.80 1.37 0.25
CA ALA A 75 -1.04 1.31 -1.18
C ALA A 75 -1.93 2.47 -1.68
N ALA A 76 -2.98 2.80 -0.91
CA ALA A 76 -3.87 3.93 -1.21
C ALA A 76 -3.12 5.28 -1.16
N LYS A 77 -2.26 5.51 -0.16
CA LYS A 77 -1.41 6.71 -0.08
C LYS A 77 -0.43 6.80 -1.25
N ILE A 78 0.20 5.69 -1.62
CA ILE A 78 1.15 5.65 -2.75
C ILE A 78 0.42 5.97 -4.07
N ARG A 79 -0.83 5.50 -4.23
CA ARG A 79 -1.66 5.76 -5.43
C ARG A 79 -1.92 7.24 -5.66
N GLU A 80 -1.91 8.09 -4.63
CA GLU A 80 -2.08 9.55 -4.80
C GLU A 80 -0.97 10.17 -5.67
N VAL A 81 0.19 9.50 -5.78
CA VAL A 81 1.27 9.90 -6.68
C VAL A 81 1.02 9.34 -8.08
N PRO A 82 1.11 10.16 -9.15
CA PRO A 82 0.93 9.70 -10.52
C PRO A 82 1.80 8.48 -10.85
N LEU A 83 1.20 7.46 -11.47
CA LEU A 83 1.87 6.18 -11.77
C LEU A 83 3.24 6.35 -12.44
N TRP A 84 3.35 7.23 -13.43
CA TRP A 84 4.62 7.46 -14.12
C TRP A 84 5.69 8.06 -13.21
N THR A 85 5.30 8.91 -12.26
CA THR A 85 6.21 9.45 -11.24
C THR A 85 6.65 8.34 -10.28
N LEU A 86 5.73 7.48 -9.84
CA LEU A 86 6.03 6.32 -9.01
C LEU A 86 7.01 5.35 -9.69
N LEU A 87 6.78 5.02 -10.97
CA LEU A 87 7.69 4.13 -11.73
C LEU A 87 9.09 4.73 -11.89
N LYS A 88 9.19 6.05 -12.14
CA LYS A 88 10.47 6.77 -12.16
C LYS A 88 11.15 6.78 -10.78
N TYR A 89 10.38 6.88 -9.71
CA TYR A 89 10.91 6.81 -8.36
C TYR A 89 11.51 5.44 -8.08
N ILE A 90 10.74 4.37 -8.36
CA ILE A 90 11.16 2.97 -8.17
C ILE A 90 12.44 2.70 -8.99
N SER A 91 12.48 3.07 -10.27
CA SER A 91 13.65 2.80 -11.12
C SER A 91 14.93 3.51 -10.66
N LYS A 92 14.82 4.67 -10.00
CA LYS A 92 15.97 5.42 -9.46
C LYS A 92 16.42 4.91 -8.08
N LYS A 93 15.50 4.42 -7.26
CA LYS A 93 15.75 4.15 -5.83
C LYS A 93 15.85 2.66 -5.51
N VAL A 94 15.16 1.80 -6.25
CA VAL A 94 15.19 0.35 -6.08
C VAL A 94 16.23 -0.23 -7.02
N LYS A 95 17.41 -0.55 -6.49
CA LYS A 95 18.43 -1.30 -7.25
C LYS A 95 17.91 -2.72 -7.46
N ILE A 96 17.78 -3.13 -8.73
CA ILE A 96 17.61 -4.54 -9.07
C ILE A 96 18.99 -5.17 -8.85
N SER A 97 19.16 -5.87 -7.72
CA SER A 97 20.34 -6.69 -7.43
C SER A 97 20.21 -8.05 -8.07
#